data_AF-A0A7J9KPE3-F1
#
_entry.id   AF-A0A7J9KPE3-F1
#
_cell.length_a   1.000
_cell.length_b   1.000
_cell.length_c   1.000
_cell.angle_alpha   90.00
_cell.angle_beta   90.00
_cell.angle_gamma   90.00
#
_symmetry.space_group_name_H-M   'P 1'
#
loop_
_entity.id
_entity.type
_entity.pdbx_description
1 polymer ?
#
loop_
_entity_poly.entity_id
_entity_poly.type
_entity_poly.pdbx_seq_one_letter_code
_entity_poly.pdbx_strand_id
1 'polypeptide(L)'
;MPDAFKVFTGKVYNPYYCSPWVVLSRSFLEFCLFGWDNLPRTLLMYFNNVMLSEESYFHSVICNSPEFKNTTVNGDLRYMIWDSPPKTEPHFLNGSDYDQMAQSGAAFARQFQKDDPVLDMIDEKILKCGRNRAVPGAWCTGRRSWWVDPCSQWGDVNVLKPGPQAKKLEETILNLLDDWNSQSNQCT
;
A
#
# COMPACT_ATOMS: atom_id res chain seq x y z
N MET A 1 -32.38 6.55 -12.33
CA MET A 1 -31.14 6.06 -11.70
C MET A 1 -29.83 6.66 -12.27
N PRO A 2 -29.76 7.85 -12.91
CA PRO A 2 -28.44 8.44 -13.22
C PRO A 2 -27.78 9.28 -12.10
N ASP A 3 -28.50 9.70 -11.05
CA ASP A 3 -27.98 10.74 -10.13
C ASP A 3 -27.75 10.29 -8.67
N ALA A 4 -27.73 8.98 -8.39
CA ALA A 4 -27.59 8.50 -7.00
C ALA A 4 -26.13 8.52 -6.49
N PHE A 5 -25.16 8.23 -7.37
CA PHE A 5 -23.73 8.23 -7.07
C PHE A 5 -22.92 8.27 -8.38
N LYS A 6 -21.65 8.68 -8.28
CA LYS A 6 -20.66 8.55 -9.36
C LYS A 6 -19.76 7.34 -9.12
N VAL A 7 -19.37 6.62 -10.17
CA VAL A 7 -18.40 5.53 -10.07
C VAL A 7 -16.99 6.11 -10.19
N PHE A 8 -16.12 5.72 -9.27
CA PHE A 8 -14.71 6.10 -9.24
C PHE A 8 -13.86 4.83 -9.26
N THR A 9 -12.70 4.89 -9.92
CA THR A 9 -11.71 3.81 -9.95
C THR A 9 -10.35 4.32 -9.47
N GLY A 10 -9.56 3.44 -8.87
CA GLY A 10 -8.19 3.77 -8.48
C GLY A 10 -7.28 3.89 -9.70
N LYS A 11 -6.75 5.07 -10.00
CA LYS A 11 -5.86 5.24 -11.15
C LYS A 11 -4.50 4.59 -10.88
N VAL A 12 -3.96 3.89 -11.88
CA VAL A 12 -2.57 3.41 -11.91
C VAL A 12 -1.87 4.07 -13.09
N TYR A 13 -0.53 4.05 -13.10
CA TYR A 13 0.29 4.48 -14.23
C TYR A 13 -0.10 3.82 -15.57
N ASN A 14 -0.71 2.64 -15.55
CA ASN A 14 -1.24 1.98 -16.73
C ASN A 14 -2.68 2.44 -17.01
N PRO A 15 -2.98 3.11 -18.14
CA PRO A 15 -4.30 3.67 -18.42
C PRO A 15 -5.40 2.61 -18.61
N TYR A 16 -5.04 1.33 -18.74
CA TYR A 16 -5.96 0.23 -18.94
C TYR A 16 -6.33 -0.52 -17.65
N TYR A 17 -5.70 -0.21 -16.51
CA TYR A 17 -5.89 -0.95 -15.26
C TYR A 17 -6.08 0.00 -14.07
N CYS A 18 -6.88 -0.45 -13.12
CA CYS A 18 -7.12 0.28 -11.87
C CYS A 18 -6.49 -0.48 -10.70
N SER A 19 -6.14 0.23 -9.62
CA SER A 19 -5.58 -0.43 -8.43
C SER A 19 -6.71 -0.97 -7.56
N PRO A 20 -6.76 -2.28 -7.27
CA PRO A 20 -7.68 -2.83 -6.27
C PRO A 20 -7.19 -2.58 -4.83
N TRP A 21 -6.03 -1.95 -4.69
CA TRP A 21 -5.32 -1.89 -3.43
C TRP A 21 -5.48 -0.54 -2.75
N VAL A 22 -5.83 -0.59 -1.46
CA VAL A 22 -6.12 0.61 -0.68
C VAL A 22 -5.54 0.49 0.73
N VAL A 23 -5.25 1.65 1.34
CA VAL A 23 -5.00 1.78 2.77
C VAL A 23 -6.15 2.61 3.34
N LEU A 24 -6.93 2.03 4.24
CA LEU A 24 -8.17 2.63 4.75
C LEU A 24 -8.02 3.02 6.22
N SER A 25 -8.51 4.20 6.58
CA SER A 25 -8.60 4.61 7.98
C SER A 25 -9.69 3.81 8.71
N ARG A 26 -9.50 3.62 10.01
CA ARG A 26 -10.49 2.93 10.86
C ARG A 26 -11.86 3.61 10.82
N SER A 27 -11.90 4.94 10.84
CA SER A 27 -13.15 5.70 10.78
C SER A 27 -13.91 5.48 9.48
N PHE A 28 -13.22 5.42 8.34
CA PHE A 28 -13.85 5.14 7.05
C PHE A 28 -14.36 3.70 6.95
N LEU A 29 -13.63 2.73 7.53
CA LEU A 29 -14.10 1.34 7.62
C LEU A 29 -15.35 1.22 8.50
N GLU A 30 -15.37 1.90 9.65
CA GLU A 30 -16.55 1.94 10.53
C GLU A 30 -17.76 2.58 9.80
N PHE A 31 -17.54 3.62 9.00
CA PHE A 31 -18.57 4.18 8.13
C PHE A 31 -19.09 3.16 7.10
N CYS A 32 -18.21 2.43 6.42
CA CYS A 32 -18.60 1.41 5.46
C CYS A 32 -19.44 0.28 6.08
N LEU A 33 -19.15 -0.11 7.33
CA LEU A 33 -19.76 -1.25 8.00
C LEU A 33 -21.01 -0.88 8.80
N PHE A 34 -20.91 0.18 9.60
CA PHE A 34 -21.90 0.57 10.61
C PHE A 34 -22.59 1.89 10.30
N GLY A 35 -22.24 2.55 9.19
CA GLY A 35 -22.85 3.80 8.77
C GLY A 35 -24.38 3.70 8.72
N TRP A 36 -25.04 4.72 9.27
CA TRP A 36 -26.49 4.89 9.12
C TRP A 36 -26.85 5.31 7.70
N ASP A 37 -25.89 5.90 6.97
CA ASP A 37 -26.02 6.22 5.56
C ASP A 37 -26.24 4.94 4.72
N ASN A 38 -27.12 5.05 3.71
CA ASN A 38 -27.43 3.95 2.81
C ASN A 38 -26.46 3.85 1.64
N LEU A 39 -25.58 4.85 1.43
CA LEU A 39 -24.64 4.90 0.32
C LEU A 39 -23.69 3.69 0.29
N PRO A 40 -22.95 3.32 1.36
CA PRO A 40 -22.11 2.12 1.33
C PRO A 40 -22.89 0.85 1.01
N ARG A 41 -24.09 0.68 1.60
CA ARG A 41 -24.96 -0.48 1.33
C ARG A 41 -25.44 -0.51 -0.12
N THR A 42 -25.82 0.64 -0.67
CA THR A 42 -26.30 0.79 -2.05
C THR A 42 -25.18 0.49 -3.04
N LEU A 43 -23.99 1.06 -2.82
CA LEU A 43 -22.81 0.77 -3.62
C LEU A 43 -22.40 -0.70 -3.51
N LEU A 44 -22.51 -1.31 -2.33
CA LEU A 44 -22.21 -2.74 -2.15
C LEU A 44 -23.16 -3.62 -2.98
N MET A 45 -24.46 -3.33 -2.96
CA MET A 45 -25.44 -4.03 -3.79
C MET A 45 -25.18 -3.84 -5.30
N TYR A 46 -24.77 -2.64 -5.71
CA TYR A 46 -24.40 -2.35 -7.09
C TYR A 46 -23.16 -3.15 -7.52
N PHE A 47 -22.06 -3.02 -6.77
CA PHE A 47 -20.77 -3.63 -7.11
C PHE A 47 -20.73 -5.15 -6.95
N ASN A 48 -21.67 -5.76 -6.22
CA ASN A 48 -21.82 -7.21 -6.17
C ASN A 48 -22.17 -7.85 -7.53
N ASN A 49 -22.57 -7.03 -8.53
CA ASN A 49 -22.86 -7.46 -9.90
C ASN A 49 -21.87 -6.88 -10.93
N VAL A 50 -20.73 -6.35 -10.48
CA VAL A 50 -19.72 -5.70 -11.34
C VAL A 50 -18.42 -6.51 -11.27
N MET A 51 -17.80 -6.73 -12.43
CA MET A 51 -16.47 -7.36 -12.51
C MET A 51 -15.40 -6.44 -11.90
N LEU A 52 -14.43 -7.01 -11.17
CA LEU A 52 -13.32 -6.26 -10.52
C LEU A 52 -13.83 -5.16 -9.58
N SER A 53 -14.88 -5.48 -8.82
CA SER A 53 -15.54 -4.58 -7.87
C SER A 53 -14.58 -3.88 -6.89
N GLU A 54 -13.49 -4.56 -6.51
CA GLU A 54 -12.44 -4.11 -5.62
C GLU A 54 -11.67 -2.88 -6.16
N GLU A 55 -11.59 -2.72 -7.47
CA GLU A 55 -10.95 -1.56 -8.12
C GLU A 55 -11.79 -0.29 -8.01
N SER A 56 -13.08 -0.42 -7.67
CA SER A 56 -14.05 0.68 -7.76
C SER A 56 -14.83 0.94 -6.47
N TYR A 57 -15.11 -0.08 -5.66
CA TYR A 57 -16.02 0.02 -4.52
C TYR A 57 -15.55 1.08 -3.52
N PHE A 58 -14.36 0.93 -2.95
CA PHE A 58 -13.87 1.86 -1.93
C PHE A 58 -13.65 3.27 -2.48
N HIS A 59 -13.14 3.38 -3.72
CA HIS A 59 -13.00 4.66 -4.43
C HIS A 59 -14.35 5.35 -4.58
N SER A 60 -15.39 4.61 -4.96
CA SER A 60 -16.74 5.15 -5.13
C SER A 60 -17.36 5.54 -3.80
N VAL A 61 -17.25 4.72 -2.76
CA VAL A 61 -17.80 5.04 -1.44
C VAL A 61 -17.14 6.31 -0.89
N ILE A 62 -15.81 6.39 -0.90
CA ILE A 62 -15.10 7.53 -0.29
C ILE A 62 -15.36 8.84 -1.04
N CYS A 63 -15.37 8.81 -2.38
CA CYS A 63 -15.55 10.01 -3.21
C CYS A 63 -16.99 10.52 -3.24
N ASN A 64 -17.99 9.66 -3.01
CA ASN A 64 -19.39 10.09 -2.88
C ASN A 64 -19.77 10.45 -1.44
N SER A 65 -18.88 10.28 -0.46
CA SER A 65 -19.15 10.58 0.95
C SER A 65 -18.62 11.97 1.32
N PRO A 66 -19.47 13.00 1.56
CA PRO A 66 -19.02 14.36 1.84
C PRO A 66 -18.06 14.48 3.02
N GLU A 67 -18.22 13.60 4.01
CA GLU A 67 -17.41 13.53 5.24
C GLU A 67 -16.00 13.00 5.00
N PHE A 68 -15.78 12.19 3.95
CA PHE A 68 -14.52 11.49 3.69
C PHE A 68 -13.84 11.87 2.37
N LYS A 69 -14.56 12.45 1.40
CA LYS A 69 -14.03 12.76 0.06
C LYS A 69 -12.75 13.62 0.08
N ASN A 70 -12.57 14.45 1.09
CA ASN A 70 -11.40 15.33 1.22
C ASN A 70 -10.22 14.64 1.93
N THR A 71 -10.36 13.41 2.41
CA THR A 71 -9.28 12.65 3.07
C THR A 71 -8.62 11.64 2.13
N THR A 72 -8.84 11.76 0.82
CA THR A 72 -8.33 10.83 -0.19
C THR A 72 -6.95 11.23 -0.67
N VAL A 73 -5.96 10.36 -0.50
CA VAL A 73 -4.61 10.52 -1.06
C VAL A 73 -4.45 9.55 -2.23
N ASN A 74 -4.03 10.04 -3.39
CA ASN A 74 -3.91 9.23 -4.61
C ASN A 74 -2.56 8.48 -4.64
N GLY A 75 -2.42 7.44 -3.80
CA GLY A 75 -1.24 6.58 -3.78
C GLY A 75 -1.47 5.32 -2.94
N ASP A 76 -1.39 4.14 -3.54
CA ASP A 76 -1.55 2.85 -2.87
C ASP A 76 -0.27 2.31 -2.20
N LEU A 77 0.81 3.11 -2.27
CA LEU A 77 2.14 2.85 -1.70
C LEU A 77 2.78 1.56 -2.20
N ARG A 78 2.45 1.10 -3.41
CA ARG A 78 3.01 -0.12 -4.02
C ARG A 78 3.93 0.19 -5.18
N TYR A 79 5.09 -0.44 -5.17
CA TYR A 79 5.97 -0.50 -6.33
C TYR A 79 5.60 -1.68 -7.24
N MET A 80 5.42 -1.39 -8.52
CA MET A 80 5.19 -2.38 -9.57
C MET A 80 5.72 -1.84 -10.89
N ILE A 81 6.24 -2.73 -11.74
CA ILE A 81 6.69 -2.42 -13.09
C ILE A 81 5.69 -3.02 -14.07
N TRP A 82 5.32 -2.27 -15.11
CA TRP A 82 4.52 -2.78 -16.22
C TRP A 82 5.42 -3.00 -17.43
N ASP A 83 5.29 -4.16 -18.07
CA ASP A 83 5.97 -4.42 -19.35
C ASP A 83 5.46 -3.43 -20.43
N SER A 84 6.24 -3.24 -21.49
CA SER A 84 5.82 -2.47 -22.68
C SER A 84 5.84 -3.39 -23.91
N PRO A 85 4.67 -3.75 -24.49
CA PRO A 85 3.32 -3.34 -24.09
C PRO A 85 2.86 -4.00 -22.76
N PRO A 86 1.92 -3.37 -22.04
CA PRO A 86 1.44 -3.89 -20.77
C PRO A 86 0.71 -5.23 -20.93
N LYS A 87 1.02 -6.17 -20.04
CA LYS A 87 0.31 -7.45 -19.89
C LYS A 87 -0.88 -7.31 -18.94
N THR A 88 -1.60 -8.41 -18.70
CA THR A 88 -2.73 -8.49 -17.76
C THR A 88 -2.32 -8.24 -16.31
N GLU A 89 -1.10 -8.65 -15.94
CA GLU A 89 -0.54 -8.47 -14.61
C GLU A 89 0.82 -7.77 -14.73
N PRO A 90 1.25 -7.04 -13.69
CA PRO A 90 2.56 -6.40 -13.69
C PRO A 90 3.70 -7.42 -13.77
N HIS A 91 4.86 -6.92 -14.15
CA HIS A 91 6.10 -7.67 -14.22
C HIS A 91 6.40 -8.38 -12.89
N PHE A 92 6.95 -9.59 -12.98
CA PHE A 92 7.51 -10.27 -11.82
C PHE A 92 8.87 -9.66 -11.50
N LEU A 93 8.90 -8.84 -10.45
CA LEU A 93 10.12 -8.20 -9.96
C LEU A 93 11.16 -9.26 -9.65
N ASN A 94 12.38 -9.02 -10.13
CA ASN A 94 13.53 -9.89 -9.91
C ASN A 94 14.76 -9.08 -9.47
N GLY A 95 15.92 -9.73 -9.36
CA GLY A 95 17.15 -9.09 -8.90
C GLY A 95 17.57 -7.84 -9.70
N SER A 96 17.23 -7.73 -10.98
CA SER A 96 17.53 -6.53 -11.80
C SER A 96 16.74 -5.30 -11.36
N ASP A 97 15.56 -5.51 -10.77
CA ASP A 97 14.62 -4.44 -10.43
C ASP A 97 14.81 -3.98 -8.97
N TYR A 98 15.63 -4.70 -8.21
CA TYR A 98 15.82 -4.50 -6.77
C TYR A 98 16.18 -3.06 -6.42
N ASP A 99 17.13 -2.46 -7.12
CA ASP A 99 17.61 -1.12 -6.77
C ASP A 99 16.53 -0.06 -6.99
N GLN A 100 15.75 -0.18 -8.07
CA GLN A 100 14.63 0.73 -8.34
C GLN A 100 13.51 0.54 -7.31
N MET A 101 13.15 -0.72 -7.01
CA MET A 101 12.17 -1.06 -5.98
C MET A 101 12.60 -0.51 -4.61
N ALA A 102 13.83 -0.76 -4.19
CA ALA A 102 14.37 -0.32 -2.91
C ALA A 102 14.59 1.20 -2.81
N GLN A 103 14.59 1.92 -3.93
CA GLN A 103 14.66 3.39 -3.98
C GLN A 103 13.30 4.06 -4.12
N SER A 104 12.25 3.33 -4.48
CA SER A 104 10.92 3.87 -4.74
C SER A 104 10.25 4.57 -3.55
N GLY A 105 10.64 4.23 -2.32
CA GLY A 105 9.97 4.68 -1.09
C GLY A 105 8.58 4.07 -0.87
N ALA A 106 8.14 3.14 -1.74
CA ALA A 106 6.91 2.40 -1.55
C ALA A 106 6.98 1.47 -0.33
N ALA A 107 5.86 1.34 0.38
CA ALA A 107 5.75 0.44 1.54
C ALA A 107 5.62 -1.03 1.12
N PHE A 108 5.08 -1.28 -0.07
CA PHE A 108 4.83 -2.60 -0.62
C PHE A 108 5.40 -2.70 -2.03
N ALA A 109 5.58 -3.94 -2.51
CA ALA A 109 5.96 -4.21 -3.89
C ALA A 109 5.26 -5.46 -4.41
N ARG A 110 4.97 -5.52 -5.71
CA ARG A 110 4.46 -6.71 -6.38
C ARG A 110 4.79 -6.74 -7.88
N GLN A 111 4.77 -7.90 -8.53
CA GLN A 111 4.65 -9.24 -7.95
C GLN A 111 6.01 -9.94 -7.92
N PHE A 112 6.14 -10.99 -7.13
CA PHE A 112 7.38 -11.76 -7.01
C PHE A 112 7.13 -13.20 -7.40
N GLN A 113 8.08 -13.81 -8.11
CA GLN A 113 8.04 -15.25 -8.30
C GLN A 113 8.30 -15.93 -6.95
N LYS A 114 7.69 -17.09 -6.77
CA LYS A 114 7.97 -17.90 -5.59
C LYS A 114 9.45 -18.28 -5.59
N ASP A 115 10.11 -18.10 -4.45
CA ASP A 115 11.51 -18.45 -4.24
C ASP A 115 12.49 -17.68 -5.16
N ASP A 116 12.08 -16.51 -5.68
CA ASP A 116 12.98 -15.65 -6.46
C ASP A 116 14.11 -15.07 -5.59
N PRO A 117 15.38 -15.03 -6.06
CA PRO A 117 16.50 -14.47 -5.31
C PRO A 117 16.31 -13.02 -4.84
N VAL A 118 15.43 -12.24 -5.47
CA VAL A 118 15.13 -10.87 -5.00
C VAL A 118 14.51 -10.87 -3.59
N LEU A 119 13.82 -11.93 -3.19
CA LEU A 119 13.26 -12.07 -1.84
C LEU A 119 14.37 -12.18 -0.80
N ASP A 120 15.41 -12.96 -1.09
CA ASP A 120 16.62 -13.03 -0.23
C ASP A 120 17.34 -11.68 -0.17
N MET A 121 17.37 -10.93 -1.28
CA MET A 121 17.94 -9.58 -1.30
C MET A 121 17.16 -8.61 -0.41
N ILE A 122 15.83 -8.69 -0.38
CA ILE A 122 14.98 -7.89 0.53
C ILE A 122 15.30 -8.25 1.99
N ASP A 123 15.33 -9.55 2.31
CA ASP A 123 15.62 -10.03 3.66
C ASP A 123 17.00 -9.55 4.14
N GLU A 124 18.03 -9.68 3.30
CA GLU A 124 19.40 -9.31 3.66
C GLU A 124 19.60 -7.78 3.74
N LYS A 125 19.17 -7.05 2.71
CA LYS A 125 19.57 -5.65 2.51
C LYS A 125 18.58 -4.65 3.10
N ILE A 126 17.28 -4.97 3.13
CA ILE A 126 16.24 -4.11 3.69
C ILE A 126 15.95 -4.50 5.13
N LEU A 127 15.53 -5.75 5.35
CA LEU A 127 15.09 -6.24 6.66
C LEU A 127 16.26 -6.58 7.58
N LYS A 128 17.45 -6.85 7.01
CA LYS A 128 18.64 -7.29 7.73
C LYS A 128 18.37 -8.54 8.58
N CYS A 129 17.54 -9.42 8.04
CA CYS A 129 17.12 -10.65 8.67
C CYS A 129 17.87 -11.83 8.07
N GLY A 130 18.26 -12.78 8.94
CA GLY A 130 18.78 -14.07 8.49
C GLY A 130 17.67 -15.07 8.25
N ARG A 131 17.95 -16.14 7.51
CA ARG A 131 16.99 -17.21 7.25
C ARG A 131 16.37 -17.74 8.55
N ASN A 132 15.04 -17.80 8.59
CA ASN A 132 14.23 -18.26 9.73
C ASN A 132 14.43 -17.44 11.03
N ARG A 133 14.78 -16.15 10.92
CA ARG A 133 14.89 -15.26 12.08
C ARG A 133 13.80 -14.19 12.05
N ALA A 134 13.56 -13.57 13.20
CA ALA A 134 12.72 -12.39 13.26
C ALA A 134 13.47 -11.18 12.69
N VAL A 135 12.75 -10.28 12.03
CA VAL A 135 13.31 -9.02 11.54
C VAL A 135 13.76 -8.18 12.76
N PRO A 136 15.04 -7.78 12.83
CA PRO A 136 15.53 -7.01 13.97
C PRO A 136 14.93 -5.61 14.01
N GLY A 137 14.30 -5.27 15.13
CA GLY A 137 13.74 -3.95 15.41
C GLY A 137 14.35 -3.29 16.64
N ALA A 138 13.83 -2.13 17.02
CA ALA A 138 14.25 -1.44 18.24
C ALA A 138 13.91 -2.22 19.52
N TRP A 139 12.97 -3.16 19.40
CA TRP A 139 12.57 -4.09 20.45
C TRP A 139 13.57 -5.24 20.68
N CYS A 140 14.57 -5.42 19.81
CA CYS A 140 15.63 -6.41 20.05
C CYS A 140 16.70 -5.83 20.99
N THR A 141 16.64 -6.21 22.27
CA THR A 141 17.48 -5.65 23.35
C THR A 141 18.70 -6.51 23.69
N GLY A 142 18.83 -7.68 23.07
CA GLY A 142 19.95 -8.59 23.28
C GLY A 142 21.28 -7.98 22.85
N ARG A 143 22.35 -8.33 23.58
CA ARG A 143 23.69 -7.83 23.28
C ARG A 143 24.15 -8.36 21.91
N ARG A 144 24.38 -7.45 20.96
CA ARG A 144 24.90 -7.78 19.64
C ARG A 144 26.30 -8.39 19.77
N SER A 145 26.43 -9.68 19.46
CA SER A 145 27.71 -10.38 19.37
C SER A 145 27.68 -11.32 18.17
N TRP A 146 28.83 -11.82 17.74
CA TRP A 146 28.91 -12.64 16.52
C TRP A 146 28.08 -13.92 16.57
N TRP A 147 27.82 -14.43 17.79
CA TRP A 147 27.16 -15.71 18.04
C TRP A 147 25.77 -15.58 18.64
N VAL A 148 25.34 -14.36 19.01
CA VAL A 148 24.09 -14.13 19.74
C VAL A 148 23.19 -13.22 18.91
N ASP A 149 22.02 -13.74 18.57
CA ASP A 149 20.97 -12.98 17.91
C ASP A 149 20.47 -11.88 18.88
N PRO A 150 20.56 -10.60 18.52
CA PRO A 150 20.06 -9.50 19.36
C PRO A 150 18.56 -9.61 19.65
N CYS A 151 17.80 -10.35 18.83
CA CYS A 151 16.38 -10.60 19.04
C CYS A 151 16.09 -11.84 19.90
N SER A 152 17.09 -12.41 20.57
CA SER A 152 16.88 -13.44 21.60
C SER A 152 16.29 -12.87 22.89
N GLN A 153 16.41 -11.56 23.10
CA GLN A 153 15.80 -10.83 24.22
C GLN A 153 14.92 -9.72 23.66
N TRP A 154 13.69 -9.65 24.15
CA TRP A 154 12.66 -8.76 23.64
C TRP A 154 12.43 -7.63 24.66
N GLY A 155 12.43 -6.40 24.17
CA GLY A 155 12.03 -5.21 24.90
C GLY A 155 10.62 -4.76 24.50
N ASP A 156 10.38 -3.46 24.64
CA ASP A 156 9.10 -2.85 24.28
C ASP A 156 8.92 -2.79 22.75
N VAL A 157 7.89 -3.48 22.26
CA VAL A 157 7.51 -3.55 20.84
C VAL A 157 6.97 -2.23 20.30
N ASN A 158 6.57 -1.31 21.17
CA ASN A 158 6.06 0.01 20.78
C ASN A 158 7.19 1.01 20.49
N VAL A 159 8.45 0.68 20.80
CA VAL A 159 9.59 1.53 20.48
C VAL A 159 9.88 1.42 18.99
N LEU A 160 9.70 2.54 18.28
CA LEU A 160 10.00 2.64 16.85
C LEU A 160 11.31 3.40 16.64
N LYS A 161 12.20 2.82 15.83
CA LYS A 161 13.43 3.48 15.40
C LYS A 161 13.50 3.48 13.87
N PRO A 162 13.35 4.63 13.20
CA PRO A 162 13.31 4.67 11.75
C PRO A 162 14.65 4.26 11.14
N GLY A 163 14.60 3.29 10.22
CA GLY A 163 15.73 2.90 9.39
C GLY A 163 15.80 3.71 8.08
N PRO A 164 16.78 3.44 7.20
CA PRO A 164 16.90 4.12 5.91
C PRO A 164 15.64 4.03 5.04
N GLN A 165 14.98 2.87 5.01
CA GLN A 165 13.75 2.69 4.23
C GLN A 165 12.56 3.45 4.82
N ALA A 166 12.50 3.61 6.16
CA ALA A 166 11.47 4.42 6.80
C ALA A 166 11.58 5.90 6.40
N LYS A 167 12.80 6.42 6.23
CA LYS A 167 13.02 7.80 5.73
C LYS A 167 12.57 7.98 4.29
N LYS A 168 12.81 6.99 3.42
CA LYS A 168 12.30 7.04 2.04
C LYS A 168 10.78 7.01 1.99
N LEU A 169 10.16 6.18 2.83
CA LEU A 169 8.70 6.15 2.95
C LEU A 169 8.16 7.50 3.44
N GLU A 170 8.82 8.13 4.42
CA GLU A 170 8.50 9.48 4.88
C GLU A 170 8.56 10.49 3.73
N GLU A 171 9.62 10.50 2.93
CA GLU A 171 9.74 11.36 1.74
C GLU A 171 8.59 11.12 0.74
N THR A 172 8.25 9.87 0.45
CA THR A 172 7.10 9.53 -0.43
C THR A 172 5.78 10.02 0.15
N ILE A 173 5.55 9.87 1.44
CA ILE A 173 4.33 10.35 2.11
C ILE A 173 4.25 11.87 2.04
N LEU A 174 5.35 12.59 2.29
CA LEU A 174 5.39 14.05 2.21
C LEU A 174 5.05 14.53 0.80
N ASN A 175 5.62 13.91 -0.24
CA ASN A 175 5.27 14.25 -1.64
C ASN A 175 3.79 14.02 -1.94
N LEU A 176 3.21 12.90 -1.47
CA LEU A 176 1.78 12.61 -1.63
C LEU A 176 0.89 13.63 -0.89
N LEU A 177 1.33 14.11 0.27
CA LEU A 177 0.63 15.15 1.02
C LEU A 177 0.72 16.53 0.34
N ASP A 178 1.86 16.85 -0.28
CA ASP A 178 2.02 18.08 -1.06
C ASP A 178 1.11 18.06 -2.31
N ASP A 179 1.05 16.94 -3.02
CA ASP A 179 0.13 16.73 -4.15
C ASP A 179 -1.34 16.83 -3.71
N TRP A 180 -1.67 16.27 -2.54
CA TRP A 180 -2.99 16.37 -1.93
C TRP A 180 -3.35 17.82 -1.56
N ASN A 181 -2.44 18.56 -0.94
CA ASN A 181 -2.62 19.98 -0.57
C ASN A 181 -2.80 20.87 -1.80
N SER A 182 -2.16 20.53 -2.93
CA SER A 182 -2.34 21.22 -4.21
C SER A 182 -3.70 20.94 -4.88
N GLN A 183 -4.55 20.12 -4.26
CA GLN A 183 -5.85 19.64 -4.77
C GLN A 183 -5.77 18.98 -6.15
N SER A 184 -4.60 18.45 -6.50
CA SER A 184 -4.46 17.70 -7.74
C SER A 184 -5.28 16.39 -7.66
N ASN A 185 -6.26 16.22 -8.55
CA ASN A 185 -6.95 14.95 -8.85
C ASN A 185 -7.68 14.23 -7.69
N GLN A 186 -8.41 14.94 -6.83
CA GLN A 186 -9.27 14.30 -5.83
C GLN A 186 -10.71 14.13 -6.34
N CYS A 187 -11.15 12.87 -6.48
CA CYS A 187 -12.55 12.54 -6.74
C CYS A 187 -13.22 13.36 -7.88
N THR A 188 -12.43 13.66 -8.92
CA THR A 188 -12.83 14.39 -10.14
C THR A 188 -13.12 13.44 -11.28
#